data_AF-A0A0W1JH15-F1
#
_entry.id   AF-A0A0W1JH15-F1
#
_cell.length_a   1.000
_cell.length_b   1.000
_cell.length_c   1.000
_cell.angle_alpha   90.00
_cell.angle_beta   90.00
_cell.angle_gamma   90.00
#
_symmetry.space_group_name_H-M   'P 1'
#
loop_
_entity.id
_entity.type
_entity.pdbx_description
1 polymer ?
#
loop_
_entity_poly.entity_id
_entity_poly.type
_entity_poly.pdbx_seq_one_letter_code
_entity_poly.pdbx_strand_id
1 'polypeptide(L)'
;MAEQGLIRSRTVGQVLNKFVIPDLIIVTELPKLNRDRFLKFCNTAEKDALRSKAQYDAAVKQLLAIHKDRGYSPFIRKADLQSTRGFRVFMDANSFAYSNDLALEWLDFQQTKWSRVKYLAFRRVHLSINEILCTGMLSTVCFPTREPKYSLPGWGGELLSQYLQEREREGCANSTLDMIRNSCSRFIVFLDNRGITSETGITPPIIKEFQAKDSHSTVEGKNAYAIKIRGFLRYLARMRLVPETLELAMSTEMAPHISIVNTLSDNQIDAIYTFRKNADQPIQLRNTAIIMLGLRMGLRGSDISNLKLIDISWKESSISFIQQKTRVHLKLPLPVDVGNSLYRYICECRPRSNSPYVFVHHRAPYDRLGRATFGRLLQVAVRGVRGRTLPKFDNA
;
A
#
# COMPACT_ATOMS: atom_id res chain seq x y z
N MET A 1 45.28 34.77 -51.89
CA MET A 1 46.06 34.57 -50.65
C MET A 1 45.05 34.23 -49.56
N ALA A 2 44.68 32.95 -49.44
CA ALA A 2 45.28 31.96 -48.53
C ALA A 2 44.93 32.31 -47.05
N GLU A 3 43.99 31.60 -46.42
CA GLU A 3 44.21 30.35 -45.60
C GLU A 3 44.99 30.66 -44.30
N GLN A 4 44.69 30.21 -43.08
CA GLN A 4 43.91 29.12 -42.42
C GLN A 4 43.74 29.57 -40.94
N GLY A 5 42.90 29.02 -40.05
CA GLY A 5 42.44 27.64 -39.95
C GLY A 5 41.33 27.42 -38.91
N LEU A 6 40.60 26.34 -39.18
CA LEU A 6 39.65 25.60 -38.32
C LEU A 6 40.36 25.00 -37.09
N ILE A 7 39.63 24.83 -35.97
CA ILE A 7 39.36 23.49 -35.37
C ILE A 7 37.93 23.43 -34.80
N ARG A 8 37.19 22.42 -35.28
CA ARG A 8 35.89 21.92 -34.78
C ARG A 8 36.10 20.87 -33.68
N SER A 9 35.16 20.69 -32.75
CA SER A 9 34.41 19.43 -32.51
C SER A 9 33.53 19.56 -31.25
N ARG A 10 32.20 19.46 -31.37
CA ARG A 10 31.31 18.28 -31.32
C ARG A 10 30.75 18.03 -29.91
N THR A 11 29.47 18.40 -29.73
CA THR A 11 28.54 17.55 -28.97
C THR A 11 27.30 17.31 -29.82
N VAL A 12 27.39 16.19 -30.53
CA VAL A 12 26.33 15.34 -31.10
C VAL A 12 24.90 15.80 -30.82
N GLY A 13 24.20 16.13 -31.90
CA GLY A 13 22.76 16.31 -31.91
C GLY A 13 22.05 15.04 -31.46
N GLN A 14 21.12 15.19 -30.53
CA GLN A 14 19.85 14.50 -30.64
C GLN A 14 18.88 15.50 -31.25
N VAL A 15 18.64 15.33 -32.56
CA VAL A 15 17.47 15.89 -33.21
C VAL A 15 16.27 15.47 -32.36
N LEU A 16 15.67 16.43 -31.66
CA LEU A 16 14.39 16.25 -30.97
C LEU A 16 13.40 15.85 -32.06
N ASN A 17 13.17 14.55 -32.20
CA ASN A 17 12.21 14.06 -33.15
C ASN A 17 10.83 14.52 -32.67
N LYS A 18 10.26 15.52 -33.35
CA LYS A 18 8.92 16.10 -33.14
C LYS A 18 7.81 15.03 -33.06
N PHE A 19 8.07 13.83 -33.55
CA PHE A 19 7.15 12.69 -33.54
C PHE A 19 7.28 11.75 -32.33
N VAL A 20 8.15 12.04 -31.34
CA VAL A 20 8.47 11.09 -30.25
C VAL A 20 8.01 11.55 -28.86
N ILE A 21 7.61 12.81 -28.66
CA ILE A 21 7.17 13.32 -27.35
C ILE A 21 5.84 14.09 -27.51
N PRO A 22 4.69 13.46 -27.24
CA PRO A 22 3.39 14.07 -27.50
C PRO A 22 3.07 15.32 -26.66
N ASP A 23 3.80 15.59 -25.58
CA ASP A 23 3.44 16.62 -24.59
C ASP A 23 4.70 17.26 -23.97
N LEU A 24 5.52 17.96 -24.76
CA LEU A 24 6.60 18.78 -24.21
C LEU A 24 5.97 19.96 -23.44
N ILE A 25 6.17 20.00 -22.13
CA ILE A 25 5.69 21.12 -21.30
C ILE A 25 6.82 22.16 -21.20
N ILE A 26 6.55 23.36 -21.70
CA ILE A 26 7.38 24.54 -21.52
C ILE A 26 6.63 25.47 -20.56
N VAL A 27 7.14 25.64 -19.34
CA VAL A 27 6.47 26.36 -18.24
C VAL A 27 6.21 27.82 -18.60
N THR A 28 7.13 28.46 -19.33
CA THR A 28 6.99 29.86 -19.78
C THR A 28 5.80 30.05 -20.74
N GLU A 29 5.38 29.01 -21.45
CA GLU A 29 4.26 29.04 -22.40
C GLU A 29 2.91 28.67 -21.75
N LEU A 30 2.92 28.19 -20.50
CA LEU A 30 1.68 27.82 -19.81
C LEU A 30 0.85 29.05 -19.41
N PRO A 31 -0.49 28.92 -19.29
CA PRO A 31 -1.36 29.93 -18.70
C PRO A 31 -0.89 30.31 -17.29
N LYS A 32 -1.09 31.57 -16.88
CA LYS A 32 -0.55 32.16 -15.64
C LYS A 32 -0.73 31.25 -14.41
N LEU A 33 -1.94 30.75 -14.17
CA LEU A 33 -2.25 29.85 -13.04
C LEU A 33 -1.37 28.58 -13.02
N ASN A 34 -1.13 27.97 -14.19
CA ASN A 34 -0.31 26.77 -14.31
C ASN A 34 1.18 27.08 -14.31
N ARG A 35 1.57 28.28 -14.77
CA ARG A 35 2.94 28.76 -14.70
C ARG A 35 3.36 28.99 -13.24
N ASP A 36 2.51 29.63 -12.45
CA ASP A 36 2.76 29.92 -11.03
C ASP A 36 2.96 28.64 -10.21
N ARG A 37 2.26 27.55 -10.56
CA ARG A 37 2.46 26.21 -9.97
C ARG A 37 3.89 25.70 -10.08
N PHE A 38 4.59 25.99 -11.18
CA PHE A 38 5.95 25.52 -11.42
C PHE A 38 7.03 26.56 -11.07
N LEU A 39 6.71 27.85 -11.12
CA LEU A 39 7.65 28.94 -10.78
C LEU A 39 8.17 28.84 -9.34
N LYS A 40 7.39 28.26 -8.42
CA LYS A 40 7.85 27.99 -7.04
C LYS A 40 9.10 27.10 -7.00
N PHE A 41 9.33 26.27 -8.02
CA PHE A 41 10.50 25.41 -8.17
C PHE A 41 11.67 26.05 -8.93
N CYS A 42 11.47 27.22 -9.55
CA CYS A 42 12.57 28.00 -10.15
C CYS A 42 13.40 28.70 -9.06
N ASN A 43 12.75 29.09 -7.95
CA ASN A 43 13.32 29.96 -6.92
C ASN A 43 13.58 29.27 -5.58
N THR A 44 13.25 27.97 -5.43
CA THR A 44 13.54 27.22 -4.20
C THR A 44 15.00 26.79 -4.17
N ALA A 45 15.87 27.77 -3.89
CA ALA A 45 17.25 27.53 -3.48
C ALA A 45 17.34 27.06 -2.01
N GLU A 46 16.24 27.08 -1.25
CA GLU A 46 16.27 26.82 0.19
C GLU A 46 15.18 25.84 0.62
N LYS A 47 15.62 24.74 1.25
CA LYS A 47 14.86 23.69 1.96
C LYS A 47 14.24 22.57 1.11
N ASP A 48 15.11 21.81 0.44
CA ASP A 48 15.27 20.34 0.59
C ASP A 48 15.94 19.76 -0.67
N ALA A 49 17.20 19.31 -0.52
CA ALA A 49 17.94 18.42 -1.40
C ALA A 49 17.73 18.62 -2.92
N LEU A 50 18.13 19.77 -3.46
CA LEU A 50 18.27 19.96 -4.91
C LEU A 50 19.32 18.97 -5.44
N ARG A 51 18.90 17.98 -6.25
CA ARG A 51 19.79 16.96 -6.80
C ARG A 51 20.10 17.23 -8.27
N SER A 52 21.34 16.93 -8.67
CA SER A 52 21.78 17.16 -10.04
C SER A 52 21.08 16.20 -11.01
N LYS A 53 20.96 16.63 -12.27
CA LYS A 53 20.42 15.78 -13.35
C LYS A 53 21.22 14.47 -13.51
N ALA A 54 22.53 14.51 -13.24
CA ALA A 54 23.39 13.33 -13.24
C ALA A 54 23.05 12.34 -12.12
N GLN A 55 22.72 12.83 -10.91
CA GLN A 55 22.25 11.97 -9.81
C GLN A 55 20.93 11.29 -10.17
N TYR A 56 19.99 12.04 -10.76
CA TYR A 56 18.74 11.47 -11.27
C TYR A 56 19.00 10.38 -12.33
N ASP A 57 19.87 10.64 -13.31
CA ASP A 57 20.19 9.67 -14.36
C ASP A 57 20.86 8.40 -13.79
N ALA A 58 21.70 8.53 -12.76
CA ALA A 58 22.27 7.40 -12.03
C ALA A 58 21.19 6.58 -11.31
N ALA A 59 20.27 7.24 -10.59
CA ALA A 59 19.16 6.55 -9.91
C ALA A 59 18.20 5.87 -10.90
N VAL A 60 17.95 6.47 -12.06
CA VAL A 60 17.16 5.85 -13.14
C VAL A 60 17.84 4.57 -13.62
N LYS A 61 19.15 4.58 -13.87
CA LYS A 61 19.90 3.38 -14.27
C LYS A 61 19.79 2.29 -13.20
N GLN A 62 19.94 2.66 -11.93
CA GLN A 62 19.81 1.73 -10.81
C GLN A 62 18.39 1.13 -10.73
N LEU A 63 17.34 1.95 -10.86
CA LEU A 63 15.95 1.47 -10.86
C LEU A 63 15.69 0.47 -11.98
N LEU A 64 16.14 0.76 -13.21
CA LEU A 64 15.94 -0.12 -14.36
C LEU A 64 16.67 -1.45 -14.19
N ALA A 65 17.86 -1.43 -13.59
CA ALA A 65 18.60 -2.64 -13.23
C ALA A 65 17.83 -3.47 -12.18
N ILE A 66 17.34 -2.82 -11.12
CA ILE A 66 16.54 -3.48 -10.06
C ILE A 66 15.26 -4.10 -10.63
N HIS A 67 14.53 -3.39 -11.48
CA HIS A 67 13.31 -3.92 -12.10
C HIS A 67 13.60 -5.08 -13.07
N LYS A 68 14.74 -5.05 -13.76
CA LYS A 68 15.18 -6.19 -14.59
C LYS A 68 15.49 -7.41 -13.71
N ASP A 69 16.26 -7.23 -12.65
CA ASP A 69 16.66 -8.29 -11.71
C ASP A 69 15.46 -8.91 -10.98
N ARG A 70 14.51 -8.08 -10.52
CA ARG A 70 13.25 -8.53 -9.89
C ARG A 70 12.25 -9.19 -10.86
N GLY A 71 12.59 -9.33 -12.14
CA GLY A 71 11.78 -10.02 -13.14
C GLY A 71 10.55 -9.25 -13.62
N TYR A 72 10.57 -7.91 -13.60
CA TYR A 72 9.47 -7.13 -14.18
C TYR A 72 9.34 -7.33 -15.69
N SER A 73 8.09 -7.41 -16.17
CA SER A 73 7.81 -7.68 -17.58
C SER A 73 8.38 -6.59 -18.50
N PRO A 74 8.69 -6.92 -19.77
CA PRO A 74 9.17 -5.93 -20.73
C PRO A 74 8.25 -4.71 -20.89
N PHE A 75 6.94 -4.94 -20.79
CA PHE A 75 5.93 -3.87 -20.83
C PHE A 75 6.10 -2.87 -19.68
N ILE A 76 6.29 -3.37 -18.44
CA ILE A 76 6.51 -2.50 -17.28
C ILE A 76 7.83 -1.73 -17.41
N ARG A 77 8.91 -2.42 -17.81
CA ARG A 77 10.22 -1.76 -18.01
C ARG A 77 10.18 -0.68 -19.09
N LYS A 78 9.37 -0.87 -20.15
CA LYS A 78 9.12 0.15 -21.17
C LYS A 78 8.37 1.37 -20.59
N ALA A 79 7.38 1.13 -19.73
CA ALA A 79 6.66 2.21 -19.05
C ALA A 79 7.56 3.00 -18.07
N ASP A 80 8.45 2.32 -17.33
CA ASP A 80 9.42 2.98 -16.46
C ASP A 80 10.37 3.88 -17.27
N LEU A 81 10.86 3.40 -18.42
CA LEU A 81 11.69 4.18 -19.34
C LEU A 81 10.93 5.38 -19.92
N GLN A 82 9.64 5.21 -20.25
CA GLN A 82 8.81 6.30 -20.75
C GLN A 82 8.61 7.40 -19.70
N SER A 83 8.29 7.02 -18.46
CA SER A 83 8.11 7.96 -17.35
C SER A 83 9.38 8.76 -17.09
N THR A 84 10.51 8.06 -16.97
CA THR A 84 11.80 8.67 -16.62
C THR A 84 12.31 9.61 -17.70
N ARG A 85 12.19 9.23 -18.99
CA ARG A 85 12.55 10.08 -20.13
C ARG A 85 11.64 11.31 -20.24
N GLY A 86 10.32 11.11 -20.09
CA GLY A 86 9.36 12.22 -20.15
C GLY A 86 9.68 13.30 -19.12
N PHE A 87 9.95 12.90 -17.88
CA PHE A 87 10.33 13.84 -16.83
C PHE A 87 11.72 14.44 -17.02
N ARG A 88 12.69 13.65 -17.52
CA ARG A 88 14.05 14.14 -17.82
C ARG A 88 14.03 15.27 -18.85
N VAL A 89 13.24 15.10 -19.92
CA VAL A 89 13.06 16.11 -20.97
C VAL A 89 12.35 17.35 -20.42
N PHE A 90 11.34 17.17 -19.56
CA PHE A 90 10.70 18.30 -18.88
C PHE A 90 11.68 19.12 -18.04
N MET A 91 12.57 18.46 -17.28
CA MET A 91 13.62 19.14 -16.51
C MET A 91 14.65 19.84 -17.41
N ASP A 92 14.94 19.31 -18.60
CA ASP A 92 15.85 19.95 -19.56
C ASP A 92 15.23 21.17 -20.23
N ALA A 93 14.00 21.05 -20.73
CA ALA A 93 13.31 22.14 -21.41
C ALA A 93 13.08 23.38 -20.52
N ASN A 94 12.98 23.18 -19.21
CA ASN A 94 12.69 24.24 -18.23
C ASN A 94 13.86 24.56 -17.30
N SER A 95 15.03 23.95 -17.54
CA SER A 95 16.24 24.13 -16.70
C SER A 95 16.05 23.85 -15.21
N PHE A 96 15.13 22.95 -14.85
CA PHE A 96 14.93 22.53 -13.46
C PHE A 96 15.98 21.51 -13.00
N ALA A 97 16.32 21.55 -11.72
CA ALA A 97 16.98 20.46 -11.01
C ALA A 97 15.96 19.41 -10.52
N TYR A 98 16.44 18.24 -10.09
CA TYR A 98 15.54 17.23 -9.55
C TYR A 98 15.08 17.60 -8.14
N SER A 99 13.77 17.54 -7.92
CA SER A 99 13.13 17.46 -6.60
C SER A 99 11.97 16.46 -6.68
N ASN A 100 11.68 15.76 -5.58
CA ASN A 100 10.53 14.86 -5.50
C ASN A 100 9.21 15.62 -5.71
N ASP A 101 9.09 16.81 -5.13
CA ASP A 101 7.88 17.62 -5.22
C ASP A 101 7.63 18.12 -6.64
N LEU A 102 8.71 18.48 -7.35
CA LEU A 102 8.64 18.81 -8.78
C LEU A 102 8.16 17.61 -9.61
N ALA A 103 8.64 16.40 -9.29
CA ALA A 103 8.22 15.18 -9.99
C ALA A 103 6.74 14.87 -9.75
N LEU A 104 6.25 15.04 -8.51
CA LEU A 104 4.84 14.83 -8.18
C LEU A 104 3.94 15.88 -8.84
N GLU A 105 4.32 17.16 -8.83
CA GLU A 105 3.57 18.22 -9.50
C GLU A 105 3.51 18.02 -11.02
N TRP A 106 4.61 17.55 -11.64
CA TRP A 106 4.61 17.16 -13.04
C TRP A 106 3.64 16.01 -13.33
N LEU A 107 3.58 14.99 -12.47
CA LEU A 107 2.66 13.87 -12.61
C LEU A 107 1.20 14.30 -12.47
N ASP A 108 0.89 15.14 -11.48
CA ASP A 108 -0.47 15.61 -11.21
C ASP A 108 -0.97 16.53 -12.33
N PHE A 109 -0.09 17.39 -12.87
CA PHE A 109 -0.41 18.19 -14.06
C PHE A 109 -0.78 17.31 -15.26
N GLN A 110 -0.06 16.20 -15.46
CA GLN A 110 -0.29 15.26 -16.56
C GLN A 110 -1.42 14.25 -16.29
N GLN A 111 -1.87 14.10 -15.04
CA GLN A 111 -2.86 13.10 -14.63
C GLN A 111 -4.16 13.21 -15.42
N THR A 112 -4.57 14.43 -15.77
CA THR A 112 -5.79 14.70 -16.54
C THR A 112 -5.79 14.06 -17.93
N LYS A 113 -4.61 13.82 -18.51
CA LYS A 113 -4.43 13.25 -19.85
C LYS A 113 -4.25 11.73 -19.84
N TRP A 114 -4.03 11.12 -18.67
CA TRP A 114 -3.61 9.72 -18.57
C TRP A 114 -4.67 8.85 -17.88
N SER A 115 -4.71 7.57 -18.25
CA SER A 115 -5.48 6.60 -17.48
C SER A 115 -4.91 6.46 -16.07
N ARG A 116 -5.78 6.15 -15.10
CA ARG A 116 -5.38 5.92 -13.69
C ARG A 116 -4.26 4.88 -13.58
N VAL A 117 -4.29 3.83 -14.40
CA VAL A 117 -3.26 2.78 -14.40
C VAL A 117 -1.90 3.33 -14.81
N LYS A 118 -1.86 4.19 -15.83
CA LYS A 118 -0.63 4.85 -16.28
C LYS A 118 -0.09 5.82 -15.24
N TYR A 119 -0.95 6.68 -14.68
CA TYR A 119 -0.58 7.61 -13.61
C TYR A 119 0.05 6.87 -12.42
N LEU A 120 -0.59 5.81 -11.92
CA LEU A 120 -0.07 5.04 -10.80
C LEU A 120 1.26 4.33 -11.11
N ALA A 121 1.44 3.85 -12.34
CA ALA A 121 2.71 3.26 -12.77
C ALA A 121 3.83 4.31 -12.77
N PHE A 122 3.57 5.51 -13.29
CA PHE A 122 4.57 6.59 -13.36
C PHE A 122 4.86 7.15 -11.96
N ARG A 123 3.83 7.34 -11.12
CA ARG A 123 3.98 7.74 -9.73
C ARG A 123 4.88 6.78 -8.95
N ARG A 124 4.68 5.47 -9.12
CA ARG A 124 5.56 4.46 -8.52
C ARG A 124 7.03 4.68 -8.94
N VAL A 125 7.29 4.93 -10.22
CA VAL A 125 8.65 5.15 -10.75
C VAL A 125 9.32 6.35 -10.09
N HIS A 126 8.63 7.49 -10.01
CA HIS A 126 9.20 8.70 -9.42
C HIS A 126 9.43 8.58 -7.92
N LEU A 127 8.54 7.91 -7.19
CA LEU A 127 8.74 7.61 -5.77
C LEU A 127 9.89 6.62 -5.54
N SER A 128 10.04 5.60 -6.40
CA SER A 128 11.19 4.70 -6.37
C SER A 128 12.51 5.43 -6.60
N ILE A 129 12.54 6.38 -7.53
CA ILE A 129 13.74 7.21 -7.76
C ILE A 129 14.04 8.06 -6.53
N ASN A 130 13.03 8.67 -5.92
CA ASN A 130 13.23 9.45 -4.71
C ASN A 130 13.81 8.59 -3.57
N GLU A 131 13.25 7.39 -3.34
CA GLU A 131 13.77 6.46 -2.32
C GLU A 131 15.22 6.06 -2.59
N ILE A 132 15.56 5.71 -3.83
CA ILE A 132 16.93 5.38 -4.24
C ILE A 132 17.86 6.56 -3.97
N LEU A 133 17.46 7.77 -4.33
CA LEU A 133 18.27 8.96 -4.12
C LEU A 133 18.42 9.33 -2.63
N CYS A 134 17.42 9.03 -1.79
CA CYS A 134 17.47 9.30 -0.35
C CYS A 134 18.24 8.22 0.44
N THR A 135 18.13 6.95 0.05
CA THR A 135 18.60 5.81 0.86
C THR A 135 19.69 4.98 0.18
N GLY A 136 19.94 5.19 -1.10
CA GLY A 136 20.83 4.37 -1.93
C GLY A 136 20.22 3.03 -2.37
N MET A 137 19.03 2.66 -1.89
CA MET A 137 18.38 1.38 -2.17
C MET A 137 16.89 1.54 -2.49
N LEU A 138 16.28 0.49 -3.05
CA LEU A 138 14.83 0.41 -3.24
C LEU A 138 14.27 -0.70 -2.37
N SER A 139 13.80 -0.36 -1.17
CA SER A 139 13.17 -1.32 -0.25
C SER A 139 11.66 -1.40 -0.45
N THR A 140 11.02 -0.30 -0.85
CA THR A 140 9.56 -0.23 -0.97
C THR A 140 9.03 -1.08 -2.12
N VAL A 141 8.11 -1.98 -1.78
CA VAL A 141 7.42 -2.86 -2.73
C VAL A 141 6.16 -2.20 -3.30
N CYS A 142 5.47 -1.40 -2.49
CA CYS A 142 4.23 -0.72 -2.84
C CYS A 142 4.19 0.67 -2.23
N PHE A 143 4.02 1.69 -3.07
CA PHE A 143 3.82 3.06 -2.59
C PHE A 143 2.33 3.31 -2.35
N PRO A 144 1.95 3.80 -1.15
CA PRO A 144 0.55 4.13 -0.88
C PRO A 144 0.07 5.21 -1.85
N THR A 145 -1.13 5.00 -2.38
CA THR A 145 -1.79 5.90 -3.34
C THR A 145 -2.82 6.80 -2.68
N ARG A 146 -3.07 6.59 -1.40
CA ARG A 146 -4.03 7.37 -0.62
C ARG A 146 -3.25 8.44 0.11
N GLU A 147 -3.60 9.69 -0.15
CA GLU A 147 -3.32 10.76 0.80
C GLU A 147 -3.89 10.37 2.18
N PRO A 148 -3.31 10.86 3.28
CA PRO A 148 -3.91 10.71 4.59
C PRO A 148 -5.40 11.08 4.48
N LYS A 149 -6.28 10.18 4.92
CA LYS A 149 -7.73 10.38 4.81
C LYS A 149 -8.20 11.67 5.49
N TYR A 150 -7.37 12.19 6.39
CA TYR A 150 -7.61 13.33 7.25
C TYR A 150 -6.37 14.23 7.23
N SER A 151 -6.56 15.52 6.91
CA SER A 151 -5.56 16.55 7.17
C SER A 151 -5.65 16.92 8.64
N LEU A 152 -4.53 16.85 9.38
CA LEU A 152 -4.53 17.08 10.82
C LEU A 152 -3.98 18.47 11.15
N PRO A 153 -4.56 19.18 12.13
CA PRO A 153 -3.94 20.37 12.70
C PRO A 153 -2.62 20.00 13.39
N GLY A 154 -1.68 20.95 13.45
CA GLY A 154 -0.34 20.71 14.00
C GLY A 154 -0.36 20.07 15.39
N TRP A 155 -1.12 20.67 16.32
CA TRP A 155 -1.25 20.18 17.70
C TRP A 155 -1.74 18.72 17.78
N GLY A 156 -2.80 18.39 17.04
CA GLY A 156 -3.40 17.06 17.07
C GLY A 156 -2.56 16.02 16.34
N GLY A 157 -1.89 16.43 15.25
CA GLY A 157 -0.96 15.61 14.50
C GLY A 157 0.26 15.21 15.33
N GLU A 158 0.82 16.12 16.10
CA GLU A 158 1.96 15.87 16.99
C GLU A 158 1.60 14.88 18.10
N LEU A 159 0.50 15.12 18.83
CA LEU A 159 0.05 14.25 19.91
C LEU A 159 -0.26 12.83 19.40
N LEU A 160 -0.95 12.72 18.27
CA LEU A 160 -1.25 11.41 17.67
C LEU A 160 0.03 10.69 17.22
N SER A 161 1.00 11.42 16.69
CA SER A 161 2.28 10.84 16.27
C SER A 161 3.07 10.29 17.45
N GLN A 162 3.13 11.02 18.56
CA GLN A 162 3.76 10.54 19.81
C GLN A 162 3.05 9.29 20.35
N TYR A 163 1.72 9.30 20.39
CA TYR A 163 0.95 8.13 20.82
C TYR A 163 1.19 6.91 19.92
N LEU A 164 1.22 7.09 18.60
CA LEU A 164 1.50 6.00 17.66
C LEU A 164 2.90 5.41 17.85
N GLN A 165 3.91 6.26 18.09
CA GLN A 165 5.28 5.79 18.38
C GLN A 165 5.34 4.97 19.67
N GLU A 166 4.61 5.36 20.70
CA GLU A 166 4.52 4.58 21.94
C GLU A 166 3.88 3.22 21.70
N ARG A 167 2.73 3.18 21.02
CA ARG A 167 2.04 1.93 20.68
C ARG A 167 2.90 1.01 19.81
N GLU A 168 3.73 1.59 18.94
CA GLU A 168 4.71 0.84 18.15
C GLU A 168 5.80 0.21 19.03
N ARG A 169 6.35 0.96 20.00
CA ARG A 169 7.33 0.44 20.97
C ARG A 169 6.77 -0.68 21.86
N GLU A 170 5.46 -0.64 22.15
CA GLU A 170 4.75 -1.71 22.86
C GLU A 170 4.48 -2.96 21.98
N GLY A 171 4.92 -2.96 20.73
CA GLY A 171 4.79 -4.10 19.82
C GLY A 171 3.41 -4.25 19.19
N CYS A 172 2.63 -3.16 19.09
CA CYS A 172 1.35 -3.20 18.38
C CYS A 172 1.55 -3.54 16.89
N ALA A 173 0.66 -4.38 16.35
CA ALA A 173 0.67 -4.69 14.93
C ALA A 173 0.37 -3.45 14.08
N ASN A 174 1.00 -3.33 12.90
CA ASN A 174 0.79 -2.21 11.98
C ASN A 174 -0.68 -1.98 11.62
N SER A 175 -1.47 -3.04 11.44
CA SER A 175 -2.92 -2.91 11.20
C SER A 175 -3.67 -2.26 12.36
N THR A 176 -3.21 -2.49 13.60
CA THR A 176 -3.78 -1.86 14.79
C THR A 176 -3.35 -0.40 14.87
N LEU A 177 -2.09 -0.08 14.54
CA LEU A 177 -1.62 1.31 14.44
C LEU A 177 -2.39 2.09 13.37
N ASP A 178 -2.66 1.47 12.21
CA ASP A 178 -3.46 2.08 11.15
C ASP A 178 -4.90 2.35 11.60
N MET A 179 -5.49 1.43 12.37
CA MET A 179 -6.82 1.63 12.94
C MET A 179 -6.81 2.77 13.96
N ILE A 180 -5.82 2.81 14.86
CA ILE A 180 -5.65 3.91 15.82
C ILE A 180 -5.52 5.24 15.09
N ARG A 181 -4.64 5.30 14.08
CA ARG A 181 -4.43 6.51 13.27
C ARG A 181 -5.74 6.96 12.66
N ASN A 182 -6.45 6.09 11.94
CA ASN A 182 -7.71 6.46 11.28
C ASN A 182 -8.80 6.92 12.26
N SER A 183 -8.97 6.23 13.39
CA SER A 183 -9.99 6.58 14.39
C SER A 183 -9.67 7.91 15.08
N CYS A 184 -8.42 8.10 15.52
CA CYS A 184 -8.02 9.31 16.22
C CYS A 184 -7.93 10.51 15.29
N SER A 185 -7.45 10.33 14.05
CA SER A 185 -7.43 11.40 13.05
C SER A 185 -8.84 11.92 12.76
N ARG A 186 -9.83 11.04 12.65
CA ARG A 186 -11.23 11.43 12.45
C ARG A 186 -11.78 12.24 13.63
N PHE A 187 -11.40 11.89 14.85
CA PHE A 187 -11.75 12.62 16.06
C PHE A 187 -11.07 13.99 16.11
N ILE A 188 -9.77 14.08 15.85
CA ILE A 188 -9.01 15.33 15.85
C ILE A 188 -9.56 16.31 14.80
N VAL A 189 -9.85 15.84 13.58
CA VAL A 189 -10.48 16.70 12.55
C VAL A 189 -11.85 17.21 13.00
N PHE A 190 -12.61 16.41 13.74
CA PHE A 190 -13.86 16.88 14.31
C PHE A 190 -13.65 18.00 15.34
N LEU A 191 -12.64 17.87 16.20
CA LEU A 191 -12.28 18.91 17.17
C LEU A 191 -11.84 20.21 16.48
N ASP A 192 -11.02 20.09 15.44
CA ASP A 192 -10.55 21.22 14.63
C ASP A 192 -11.71 21.98 13.97
N ASN A 193 -12.66 21.25 13.39
CA ASN A 193 -13.90 21.83 12.82
C ASN A 193 -14.79 22.51 13.87
N ARG A 194 -14.59 22.24 15.17
CA ARG A 194 -15.26 22.91 16.30
C ARG A 194 -14.45 24.09 16.86
N GLY A 195 -13.33 24.43 16.23
CA GLY A 195 -12.44 25.50 16.68
C GLY A 195 -11.60 25.13 17.90
N ILE A 196 -11.48 23.84 18.21
CA ILE A 196 -10.66 23.36 19.33
C ILE A 196 -9.23 23.21 18.83
N THR A 197 -8.34 24.04 19.36
CA THR A 197 -6.95 24.15 18.94
C THR A 197 -5.97 23.52 19.94
N SER A 198 -6.46 22.93 21.03
CA SER A 198 -5.65 22.19 22.00
C SER A 198 -6.45 21.12 22.75
N GLU A 199 -5.71 20.23 23.41
CA GLU A 199 -6.21 19.18 24.30
C GLU A 199 -7.14 19.68 25.42
N THR A 200 -6.96 20.91 25.90
CA THR A 200 -7.72 21.45 27.04
C THR A 200 -9.17 21.75 26.66
N GLY A 201 -9.44 21.91 25.36
CA GLY A 201 -10.79 22.05 24.83
C GLY A 201 -11.56 20.73 24.75
N ILE A 202 -10.95 19.58 25.03
CA ILE A 202 -11.65 18.29 24.95
C ILE A 202 -12.49 18.09 26.22
N THR A 203 -13.81 18.29 26.08
CA THR A 203 -14.76 18.14 27.18
C THR A 203 -15.75 16.99 26.93
N PRO A 204 -16.38 16.43 27.98
CA PRO A 204 -17.39 15.37 27.81
C PRO A 204 -18.55 15.73 26.87
N PRO A 205 -19.11 16.96 26.87
CA PRO A 205 -20.12 17.35 25.89
C PRO A 205 -19.64 17.25 24.44
N ILE A 206 -18.39 17.63 24.15
CA ILE A 206 -17.81 17.54 22.81
C ILE A 206 -17.62 16.08 22.38
N ILE A 207 -17.21 15.20 23.30
CA ILE A 207 -17.10 13.76 23.01
C ILE A 207 -18.47 13.16 22.69
N LYS A 208 -19.51 13.50 23.46
CA LYS A 208 -20.89 13.07 23.17
C LYS A 208 -21.35 13.57 21.81
N GLU A 209 -21.04 14.83 21.48
CA GLU A 209 -21.36 15.39 20.18
C GLU A 209 -20.65 14.64 19.03
N PHE A 210 -19.35 14.36 19.19
CA PHE A 210 -18.60 13.55 18.23
C PHE A 210 -19.28 12.20 18.02
N GLN A 211 -19.62 11.49 19.09
CA GLN A 211 -20.26 10.18 18.99
C GLN A 211 -21.64 10.22 18.32
N ALA A 212 -22.40 11.30 18.50
CA ALA A 212 -23.69 11.50 17.82
C ALA A 212 -23.51 11.73 16.32
N LYS A 213 -22.45 12.44 15.91
CA LYS A 213 -22.16 12.76 14.50
C LYS A 213 -21.32 11.71 13.78
N ASP A 214 -20.64 10.84 14.52
CA ASP A 214 -19.77 9.83 13.95
C ASP A 214 -20.56 8.67 13.33
N SER A 215 -20.68 8.73 11.99
CA SER A 215 -21.38 7.74 11.18
C SER A 215 -20.50 6.56 10.78
N HIS A 216 -21.03 5.34 10.98
CA HIS A 216 -20.41 4.07 10.59
C HIS A 216 -21.44 3.16 9.94
N SER A 217 -20.97 2.21 9.12
CA SER A 217 -21.85 1.22 8.49
C SER A 217 -22.40 0.19 9.47
N THR A 218 -21.68 -0.06 10.57
CA THR A 218 -22.07 -1.04 11.60
C THR A 218 -21.76 -0.52 13.00
N VAL A 219 -22.46 -1.05 14.01
CA VAL A 219 -22.27 -0.69 15.42
C VAL A 219 -20.90 -1.19 15.92
N GLU A 220 -20.48 -2.37 15.48
CA GLU A 220 -19.17 -2.94 15.77
C GLU A 220 -18.04 -2.05 15.24
N GLY A 221 -18.21 -1.51 14.02
CA GLY A 221 -17.28 -0.55 13.44
C GLY A 221 -17.18 0.72 14.29
N LYS A 222 -18.33 1.28 14.70
CA LYS A 222 -18.40 2.44 15.58
C LYS A 222 -17.69 2.19 16.91
N ASN A 223 -18.00 1.08 17.56
CA ASN A 223 -17.40 0.71 18.84
C ASN A 223 -15.91 0.42 18.71
N ALA A 224 -15.47 -0.22 17.63
CA ALA A 224 -14.06 -0.46 17.40
C ALA A 224 -13.27 0.85 17.25
N TYR A 225 -13.85 1.86 16.59
CA TYR A 225 -13.26 3.21 16.52
C TYR A 225 -13.26 3.90 17.88
N ALA A 226 -14.38 3.87 18.60
CA ALA A 226 -14.49 4.45 19.93
C ALA A 226 -13.47 3.84 20.91
N ILE A 227 -13.26 2.52 20.90
CA ILE A 227 -12.23 1.86 21.72
C ILE A 227 -10.82 2.41 21.42
N LYS A 228 -10.51 2.72 20.16
CA LYS A 228 -9.19 3.30 19.82
C LYS A 228 -9.04 4.73 20.31
N ILE A 229 -10.09 5.54 20.19
CA ILE A 229 -10.07 6.91 20.68
C ILE A 229 -10.04 6.93 22.22
N ARG A 230 -10.71 6.01 22.93
CA ARG A 230 -10.54 5.81 24.38
C ARG A 230 -9.09 5.54 24.77
N GLY A 231 -8.39 4.68 24.02
CA GLY A 231 -6.97 4.45 24.22
C GLY A 231 -6.13 5.73 24.07
N PHE A 232 -6.46 6.57 23.10
CA PHE A 232 -5.81 7.87 22.92
C PHE A 232 -6.14 8.85 24.06
N LEU A 233 -7.39 8.91 24.53
CA LEU A 233 -7.76 9.72 25.69
C LEU A 233 -7.03 9.28 26.97
N ARG A 234 -6.84 7.96 27.17
CA ARG A 234 -5.99 7.44 28.26
C ARG A 234 -4.54 7.88 28.14
N TYR A 235 -3.99 7.88 26.93
CA TYR A 235 -2.65 8.40 26.68
C TYR A 235 -2.56 9.88 27.07
N LEU A 236 -3.51 10.71 26.63
CA LEU A 236 -3.55 12.14 26.98
C LEU A 236 -3.68 12.34 28.50
N ALA A 237 -4.53 11.56 29.17
CA ALA A 237 -4.68 11.62 30.62
C ALA A 237 -3.39 11.26 31.36
N ARG A 238 -2.69 10.20 30.92
CA ARG A 238 -1.38 9.82 31.48
C ARG A 238 -0.32 10.91 31.31
N MET A 239 -0.37 11.64 30.19
CA MET A 239 0.46 12.82 29.94
C MET A 239 0.01 14.07 30.72
N ARG A 240 -1.04 13.96 31.56
CA ARG A 240 -1.65 15.03 32.35
C ARG A 240 -2.21 16.18 31.50
N LEU A 241 -2.60 15.88 30.27
CA LEU A 241 -3.14 16.83 29.30
C LEU A 241 -4.66 16.97 29.40
N VAL A 242 -5.34 15.93 29.88
CA VAL A 242 -6.79 15.89 30.07
C VAL A 242 -7.14 15.15 31.38
N PRO A 243 -8.36 15.29 31.94
CA PRO A 243 -8.77 14.54 33.12
C PRO A 243 -8.75 13.03 32.91
N GLU A 244 -8.36 12.26 33.93
CA GLU A 244 -8.29 10.79 33.89
C GLU A 244 -9.63 10.12 33.55
N THR A 245 -10.74 10.75 33.94
CA THR A 245 -12.09 10.25 33.70
C THR A 245 -12.63 10.54 32.31
N LEU A 246 -11.93 11.32 31.49
CA LEU A 246 -12.44 11.80 30.19
C LEU A 246 -12.70 10.65 29.21
N GLU A 247 -11.93 9.55 29.31
CA GLU A 247 -12.19 8.37 28.47
C GLU A 247 -13.56 7.72 28.72
N LEU A 248 -14.16 7.93 29.90
CA LEU A 248 -15.47 7.40 30.26
C LEU A 248 -16.61 8.13 29.55
N ALA A 249 -16.36 9.36 29.07
CA ALA A 249 -17.33 10.10 28.26
C ALA A 249 -17.57 9.45 26.89
N MET A 250 -16.68 8.54 26.47
CA MET A 250 -16.78 7.83 25.21
C MET A 250 -17.46 6.47 25.41
N SER A 251 -18.75 6.40 25.06
CA SER A 251 -19.48 5.13 25.14
C SER A 251 -18.93 4.12 24.13
N THR A 252 -18.72 2.88 24.58
CA THR A 252 -18.36 1.73 23.74
C THR A 252 -19.40 0.62 23.89
N GLU A 253 -20.62 0.99 24.27
CA GLU A 253 -21.68 0.06 24.59
C GLU A 253 -22.25 -0.59 23.33
N MET A 254 -22.56 -1.87 23.45
CA MET A 254 -23.23 -2.65 22.42
C MET A 254 -24.27 -3.52 23.12
N ALA A 255 -25.49 -3.55 22.59
CA ALA A 255 -26.46 -4.53 23.04
C ALA A 255 -25.92 -5.95 22.75
N PRO A 256 -26.13 -6.93 23.63
CA PRO A 256 -25.81 -8.31 23.35
C PRO A 256 -26.46 -8.74 22.04
N HIS A 257 -25.66 -9.27 21.12
CA HIS A 257 -26.13 -9.71 19.81
C HIS A 257 -25.59 -11.11 19.51
N ILE A 258 -26.47 -12.01 19.08
CA ILE A 258 -26.12 -13.35 18.65
C ILE A 258 -26.04 -13.36 17.13
N SER A 259 -24.83 -13.40 16.58
CA SER A 259 -24.64 -13.60 15.15
C SER A 259 -24.57 -15.10 14.84
N ILE A 260 -25.37 -15.57 13.89
CA ILE A 260 -25.21 -16.91 13.33
C ILE A 260 -23.85 -16.96 12.62
N VAL A 261 -23.00 -17.93 12.98
CA VAL A 261 -21.72 -18.14 12.30
C VAL A 261 -22.02 -18.56 10.87
N ASN A 262 -21.71 -17.70 9.92
CA ASN A 262 -21.86 -18.01 8.50
C ASN A 262 -20.83 -19.05 8.09
N THR A 263 -21.28 -20.28 7.88
CA THR A 263 -20.47 -21.37 7.33
C THR A 263 -20.68 -21.49 5.82
N LEU A 264 -19.76 -22.19 5.15
CA LEU A 264 -19.97 -22.57 3.76
C LEU A 264 -21.07 -23.64 3.70
N SER A 265 -21.99 -23.51 2.74
CA SER A 265 -22.96 -24.57 2.47
C SER A 265 -22.32 -25.72 1.69
N ASP A 266 -22.93 -26.90 1.72
CA ASP A 266 -22.42 -28.09 1.01
C ASP A 266 -22.21 -27.80 -0.49
N ASN A 267 -23.16 -27.11 -1.13
CA ASN A 267 -23.03 -26.67 -2.52
C ASN A 267 -21.79 -25.78 -2.77
N GLN A 268 -21.42 -24.94 -1.81
CA GLN A 268 -20.23 -24.09 -1.91
C GLN A 268 -18.95 -24.89 -1.70
N ILE A 269 -18.98 -25.88 -0.81
CA ILE A 269 -17.88 -26.82 -0.59
C ILE A 269 -17.65 -27.65 -1.85
N ASP A 270 -18.71 -28.17 -2.47
CA ASP A 270 -18.65 -28.91 -3.73
C ASP A 270 -18.14 -28.04 -4.88
N ALA A 271 -18.53 -26.76 -4.92
CA ALA A 271 -17.98 -25.81 -5.88
C ALA A 271 -16.46 -25.63 -5.72
N ILE A 272 -15.96 -25.58 -4.48
CA ILE A 272 -14.51 -25.50 -4.20
C ILE A 272 -13.79 -26.77 -4.68
N TYR A 273 -14.34 -27.96 -4.41
CA TYR A 273 -13.75 -29.21 -4.90
C TYR A 273 -13.79 -29.32 -6.42
N THR A 274 -14.87 -28.86 -7.05
CA THR A 274 -14.99 -28.78 -8.51
C THR A 274 -13.95 -27.81 -9.10
N PHE A 275 -13.80 -26.63 -8.49
CA PHE A 275 -12.77 -25.66 -8.87
C PHE A 275 -11.36 -26.26 -8.73
N ARG A 276 -11.09 -26.99 -7.64
CA ARG A 276 -9.82 -27.70 -7.42
C ARG A 276 -9.54 -28.71 -8.54
N LYS A 277 -10.53 -29.51 -8.93
CA LYS A 277 -10.38 -30.54 -9.97
C LYS A 277 -10.07 -29.94 -11.33
N ASN A 278 -10.70 -28.81 -11.65
CA ASN A 278 -10.58 -28.13 -12.94
C ASN A 278 -9.44 -27.09 -12.98
N ALA A 279 -8.71 -26.90 -11.88
CA ALA A 279 -7.62 -25.93 -11.81
C ALA A 279 -6.41 -26.41 -12.62
N ASP A 280 -6.06 -25.63 -13.65
CA ASP A 280 -4.94 -25.92 -14.54
C ASP A 280 -4.01 -24.70 -14.70
N GLN A 281 -4.58 -23.49 -14.62
CA GLN A 281 -3.79 -22.28 -14.73
C GLN A 281 -2.96 -22.01 -13.46
N PRO A 282 -1.74 -21.44 -13.54
CA PRO A 282 -0.89 -21.19 -12.38
C PRO A 282 -1.57 -20.42 -11.24
N ILE A 283 -2.37 -19.40 -11.59
CA ILE A 283 -3.13 -18.61 -10.61
C ILE A 283 -4.23 -19.45 -9.96
N GLN A 284 -4.90 -20.33 -10.71
CA GLN A 284 -5.94 -21.22 -10.17
C GLN A 284 -5.34 -22.20 -9.19
N LEU A 285 -4.20 -22.84 -9.51
CA LEU A 285 -3.51 -23.77 -8.62
C LEU A 285 -3.09 -23.12 -7.30
N ARG A 286 -2.55 -21.90 -7.36
CA ARG A 286 -2.25 -21.10 -6.16
C ARG A 286 -3.52 -20.86 -5.33
N ASN A 287 -4.58 -20.38 -5.97
CA ASN A 287 -5.83 -20.05 -5.28
C ASN A 287 -6.45 -21.30 -4.64
N THR A 288 -6.42 -22.44 -5.33
CA THR A 288 -6.85 -23.75 -4.83
C THR A 288 -6.08 -24.13 -3.57
N ALA A 289 -4.75 -24.04 -3.57
CA ALA A 289 -3.94 -24.35 -2.40
C ALA A 289 -4.27 -23.45 -1.18
N ILE A 290 -4.46 -22.14 -1.41
CA ILE A 290 -4.88 -21.19 -0.36
C ILE A 290 -6.24 -21.58 0.23
N ILE A 291 -7.22 -21.88 -0.63
CA ILE A 291 -8.58 -22.21 -0.20
C ILE A 291 -8.60 -23.54 0.55
N MET A 292 -7.86 -24.54 0.09
CA MET A 292 -7.79 -25.86 0.75
C MET A 292 -7.16 -25.78 2.15
N LEU A 293 -6.13 -24.95 2.36
CA LEU A 293 -5.58 -24.68 3.69
C LEU A 293 -6.62 -24.06 4.63
N GLY A 294 -7.41 -23.11 4.14
CA GLY A 294 -8.48 -22.50 4.93
C GLY A 294 -9.61 -23.48 5.24
N LEU A 295 -10.06 -24.22 4.22
CA LEU A 295 -11.21 -25.13 4.30
C LEU A 295 -10.94 -26.37 5.16
N ARG A 296 -9.80 -27.05 4.95
CA ARG A 296 -9.52 -28.35 5.57
C ARG A 296 -8.70 -28.27 6.85
N MET A 297 -7.90 -27.23 7.01
CA MET A 297 -7.04 -27.05 8.18
C MET A 297 -7.48 -25.89 9.10
N GLY A 298 -8.50 -25.12 8.70
CA GLY A 298 -9.02 -24.01 9.51
C GLY A 298 -8.02 -22.87 9.73
N LEU A 299 -6.99 -22.76 8.88
CA LEU A 299 -5.94 -21.75 9.05
C LEU A 299 -6.48 -20.35 8.78
N ARG A 300 -6.06 -19.38 9.61
CA ARG A 300 -6.43 -17.97 9.42
C ARG A 300 -5.73 -17.41 8.18
N GLY A 301 -6.37 -16.49 7.48
CA GLY A 301 -5.78 -15.86 6.29
C GLY A 301 -4.42 -15.17 6.55
N SER A 302 -4.21 -14.60 7.74
CA SER A 302 -2.89 -14.05 8.12
C SER A 302 -1.82 -15.12 8.24
N ASP A 303 -2.17 -16.30 8.74
CA ASP A 303 -1.24 -17.41 8.92
C ASP A 303 -0.91 -18.03 7.56
N ILE A 304 -1.91 -18.30 6.72
CA ILE A 304 -1.72 -18.78 5.34
C ILE A 304 -0.83 -17.81 4.55
N SER A 305 -1.05 -16.49 4.65
CA SER A 305 -0.24 -15.49 3.93
C SER A 305 1.23 -15.47 4.36
N ASN A 306 1.52 -15.88 5.60
CA ASN A 306 2.86 -15.84 6.20
C ASN A 306 3.56 -17.20 6.21
N LEU A 307 2.89 -18.26 5.75
CA LEU A 307 3.43 -19.60 5.68
C LEU A 307 4.67 -19.61 4.79
N LYS A 308 5.78 -20.16 5.30
CA LYS A 308 7.05 -20.30 4.60
C LYS A 308 7.24 -21.72 4.09
N LEU A 309 8.10 -21.87 3.08
CA LEU A 309 8.44 -23.19 2.52
C LEU A 309 9.05 -24.11 3.58
N ILE A 310 9.84 -23.56 4.50
CA ILE A 310 10.46 -24.30 5.62
C ILE A 310 9.46 -24.79 6.67
N ASP A 311 8.25 -24.21 6.72
CA ASP A 311 7.22 -24.57 7.70
C ASP A 311 6.52 -25.89 7.32
N ILE A 312 6.75 -26.41 6.10
CA ILE A 312 6.12 -27.62 5.56
C ILE A 312 7.12 -28.78 5.65
N SER A 313 6.81 -29.78 6.48
CA SER A 313 7.53 -31.05 6.53
C SER A 313 6.81 -32.10 5.69
N TRP A 314 7.31 -32.33 4.47
CA TRP A 314 6.78 -33.37 3.59
C TRP A 314 6.98 -34.78 4.14
N LYS A 315 8.12 -35.04 4.80
CA LYS A 315 8.43 -36.34 5.41
C LYS A 315 7.47 -36.68 6.55
N GLU A 316 7.20 -35.72 7.42
CA GLU A 316 6.28 -35.90 8.56
C GLU A 316 4.83 -35.64 8.18
N SER A 317 4.56 -35.24 6.93
CA SER A 317 3.24 -34.78 6.48
C SER A 317 2.61 -33.81 7.49
N SER A 318 3.34 -32.74 7.84
CA SER A 318 2.88 -31.75 8.82
C SER A 318 3.29 -30.33 8.45
N ILE A 319 2.55 -29.35 8.97
CA ILE A 319 2.86 -27.93 8.89
C ILE A 319 3.10 -27.40 10.31
N SER A 320 4.21 -26.69 10.53
CA SER A 320 4.60 -26.16 11.85
C SER A 320 5.04 -24.70 11.75
N PHE A 321 4.35 -23.80 12.45
CA PHE A 321 4.68 -22.36 12.45
C PHE A 321 4.16 -21.64 13.70
N ILE A 322 4.61 -20.40 13.91
CA ILE A 322 4.10 -19.52 14.97
C ILE A 322 2.94 -18.68 14.42
N GLN A 323 1.77 -18.80 15.02
CA GLN A 323 0.57 -18.05 14.63
C GLN A 323 0.80 -16.54 14.77
N GLN A 324 0.33 -15.77 13.78
CA GLN A 324 0.55 -14.33 13.73
C GLN A 324 -0.18 -13.57 14.84
N LYS A 325 -1.44 -13.93 15.11
CA LYS A 325 -2.30 -13.20 16.04
C LYS A 325 -2.00 -13.54 17.50
N THR A 326 -1.84 -14.83 17.80
CA THR A 326 -1.71 -15.35 19.16
C THR A 326 -0.26 -15.57 19.59
N ARG A 327 0.68 -15.60 18.65
CA ARG A 327 2.11 -15.93 18.89
C ARG A 327 2.34 -17.33 19.45
N VAL A 328 1.34 -18.21 19.36
CA VAL A 328 1.42 -19.60 19.80
C VAL A 328 2.00 -20.47 18.67
N HIS A 329 2.87 -21.40 19.03
CA HIS A 329 3.38 -22.41 18.11
C HIS A 329 2.28 -23.43 17.77
N LEU A 330 2.06 -23.68 16.49
CA LEU A 330 1.05 -24.60 15.98
C LEU A 330 1.71 -25.62 15.06
N LYS A 331 1.52 -26.91 15.36
CA LYS A 331 1.86 -28.03 14.48
C LYS A 331 0.60 -28.80 14.13
N LEU A 332 0.29 -28.94 12.85
CA LEU A 332 -0.89 -29.64 12.36
C LEU A 332 -0.50 -30.74 11.36
N PRO A 333 -1.19 -31.90 11.35
CA PRO A 333 -1.06 -32.86 10.27
C PRO A 333 -1.51 -32.22 8.96
N LEU A 334 -0.82 -32.54 7.86
CA LEU A 334 -1.10 -32.06 6.51
C LEU A 334 -1.95 -33.10 5.77
N PRO A 335 -3.27 -32.87 5.58
CA PRO A 335 -4.11 -33.80 4.84
C PRO A 335 -3.64 -33.97 3.40
N VAL A 336 -3.79 -35.18 2.85
CA VAL A 336 -3.28 -35.55 1.51
C VAL A 336 -3.81 -34.64 0.41
N ASP A 337 -5.09 -34.27 0.46
CA ASP A 337 -5.72 -33.42 -0.55
C ASP A 337 -5.16 -31.98 -0.54
N VAL A 338 -4.87 -31.44 0.65
CA VAL A 338 -4.20 -30.16 0.87
C VAL A 338 -2.74 -30.23 0.43
N GLY A 339 -2.02 -31.28 0.85
CA GLY A 339 -0.63 -31.54 0.48
C GLY A 339 -0.45 -31.61 -1.04
N ASN A 340 -1.34 -32.34 -1.73
CA ASN A 340 -1.33 -32.42 -3.20
C ASN A 340 -1.58 -31.04 -3.84
N SER A 341 -2.54 -30.26 -3.32
CA SER A 341 -2.79 -28.91 -3.84
C SER A 341 -1.59 -27.96 -3.62
N LEU A 342 -0.93 -28.05 -2.46
CA LEU A 342 0.29 -27.31 -2.18
C LEU A 342 1.43 -27.73 -3.10
N TYR A 343 1.65 -29.04 -3.23
CA TYR A 343 2.71 -29.60 -4.06
C TYR A 343 2.57 -29.14 -5.52
N ARG A 344 1.37 -29.29 -6.10
CA ARG A 344 1.10 -28.82 -7.47
C ARG A 344 1.42 -27.34 -7.64
N TYR A 345 0.99 -26.50 -6.70
CA TYR A 345 1.33 -25.08 -6.77
C TYR A 345 2.85 -24.84 -6.65
N ILE A 346 3.50 -25.38 -5.62
CA ILE A 346 4.91 -25.10 -5.30
C ILE A 346 5.84 -25.62 -6.41
N CYS A 347 5.59 -26.82 -6.92
CA CYS A 347 6.46 -27.50 -7.87
C CYS A 347 6.14 -27.14 -9.33
N GLU A 348 4.87 -27.01 -9.70
CA GLU A 348 4.48 -26.82 -11.12
C GLU A 348 4.41 -25.34 -11.52
N CYS A 349 4.00 -24.46 -10.60
CA CYS A 349 3.47 -23.14 -10.98
C CYS A 349 3.94 -21.95 -10.14
N ARG A 350 4.62 -22.17 -9.03
CA ARG A 350 5.16 -21.10 -8.18
C ARG A 350 6.27 -20.37 -8.95
N PRO A 351 6.15 -19.05 -9.17
CA PRO A 351 7.21 -18.28 -9.81
C PRO A 351 8.55 -18.46 -9.09
N ARG A 352 9.62 -18.67 -9.86
CA ARG A 352 10.99 -18.71 -9.33
C ARG A 352 11.29 -17.36 -8.67
N SER A 353 11.56 -17.39 -7.37
CA SER A 353 11.79 -16.22 -6.54
C SER A 353 12.55 -16.59 -5.28
N ASN A 354 13.29 -15.63 -4.73
CA ASN A 354 14.02 -15.77 -3.47
C ASN A 354 13.10 -15.58 -2.24
N SER A 355 11.79 -15.40 -2.45
CA SER A 355 10.84 -15.22 -1.36
C SER A 355 10.73 -16.52 -0.56
N PRO A 356 10.84 -16.48 0.79
CA PRO A 356 10.70 -17.68 1.62
C PRO A 356 9.24 -18.13 1.76
N TYR A 357 8.28 -17.29 1.39
CA TYR A 357 6.85 -17.53 1.56
C TYR A 357 6.34 -18.53 0.53
N VAL A 358 5.42 -19.40 0.94
CA VAL A 358 4.76 -20.35 0.03
C VAL A 358 4.02 -19.59 -1.06
N PHE A 359 3.16 -18.65 -0.66
CA PHE A 359 2.29 -17.92 -1.59
C PHE A 359 2.87 -16.57 -1.99
N VAL A 360 3.14 -16.43 -3.29
CA VAL A 360 3.69 -15.19 -3.87
C VAL A 360 2.77 -14.60 -4.95
N HIS A 361 3.01 -13.33 -5.28
CA HIS A 361 2.42 -12.70 -6.45
C HIS A 361 2.91 -13.41 -7.74
N HIS A 362 2.03 -13.60 -8.74
CA HIS A 362 2.39 -14.16 -10.05
C HIS A 362 2.92 -13.10 -11.03
N ARG A 363 3.01 -11.85 -10.58
CA ARG A 363 3.59 -10.73 -11.30
C ARG A 363 4.65 -10.12 -10.40
N ALA A 364 5.76 -9.68 -10.98
CA ALA A 364 6.78 -8.97 -10.25
C ALA A 364 6.18 -7.73 -9.54
N PRO A 365 6.62 -7.42 -8.31
CA PRO A 365 7.63 -8.16 -7.54
C PRO A 365 7.03 -9.46 -6.98
N TYR A 366 7.75 -10.59 -7.13
CA TYR A 366 7.32 -11.94 -6.70
C TYR A 366 7.40 -12.11 -5.18
N ASP A 367 6.79 -11.18 -4.45
CA ASP A 367 6.78 -11.12 -3.00
C ASP A 367 5.52 -11.78 -2.43
N ARG A 368 5.46 -11.87 -1.09
CA ARG A 368 4.38 -12.46 -0.31
C ARG A 368 3.00 -11.96 -0.73
N LEU A 369 2.09 -12.90 -0.99
CA LEU A 369 0.71 -12.57 -1.31
C LEU A 369 -0.07 -12.16 -0.05
N GLY A 370 -0.58 -10.92 -0.03
CA GLY A 370 -1.35 -10.40 1.09
C GLY A 370 -2.75 -11.02 1.27
N ARG A 371 -3.17 -11.18 2.55
CA ARG A 371 -4.45 -11.78 2.97
C ARG A 371 -5.70 -11.14 2.36
N ALA A 372 -5.66 -9.84 2.07
CA ALA A 372 -6.80 -9.07 1.55
C ALA A 372 -7.35 -9.63 0.22
N THR A 373 -6.56 -10.42 -0.49
CA THR A 373 -6.95 -11.06 -1.74
C THR A 373 -7.83 -12.30 -1.51
N PHE A 374 -7.70 -12.99 -0.36
CA PHE A 374 -8.23 -14.34 -0.15
C PHE A 374 -9.75 -14.40 -0.20
N GLY A 375 -10.44 -13.40 0.35
CA GLY A 375 -11.91 -13.32 0.24
C GLY A 375 -12.38 -13.27 -1.22
N ARG A 376 -11.66 -12.54 -2.09
CA ARG A 376 -11.95 -12.50 -3.53
C ARG A 376 -11.65 -13.84 -4.21
N LEU A 377 -10.58 -14.54 -3.79
CA LEU A 377 -10.25 -15.86 -4.33
C LEU A 377 -11.34 -16.88 -4.02
N LEU A 378 -11.80 -16.91 -2.78
CA LEU A 378 -12.91 -17.77 -2.35
C LEU A 378 -14.19 -17.44 -3.14
N GLN A 379 -14.50 -16.15 -3.33
CA GLN A 379 -15.65 -15.75 -4.14
C GLN A 379 -15.54 -16.27 -5.57
N VAL A 380 -14.36 -16.24 -6.20
CA VAL A 380 -14.17 -16.77 -7.56
C VAL A 380 -14.39 -18.28 -7.61
N ALA A 381 -13.86 -19.03 -6.64
CA ALA A 381 -14.05 -20.48 -6.59
C ALA A 381 -15.53 -20.87 -6.38
N VAL A 382 -16.24 -20.15 -5.51
CA VAL A 382 -17.65 -20.42 -5.21
C VAL A 382 -18.60 -19.94 -6.32
N ARG A 383 -18.31 -18.82 -7.00
CA ARG A 383 -19.15 -18.26 -8.08
C ARG A 383 -19.09 -19.05 -9.40
N GLY A 384 -18.24 -20.06 -9.50
CA GLY A 384 -18.34 -21.05 -10.60
C GLY A 384 -19.71 -21.73 -10.67
N VAL A 385 -20.49 -21.65 -9.58
CA VAL A 385 -21.91 -22.00 -9.53
C VAL A 385 -22.74 -20.72 -9.73
N ARG A 386 -23.59 -20.72 -10.77
CA ARG A 386 -24.42 -19.57 -11.19
C ARG A 386 -25.09 -18.86 -10.00
N GLY A 387 -24.92 -17.53 -9.96
CA GLY A 387 -25.90 -16.59 -9.42
C GLY A 387 -26.16 -16.64 -7.91
N ARG A 388 -25.30 -16.02 -7.11
CA ARG A 388 -25.67 -15.22 -5.93
C ARG A 388 -24.45 -14.45 -5.43
N THR A 389 -24.63 -13.15 -5.22
CA THR A 389 -23.63 -12.28 -4.60
C THR A 389 -23.38 -12.78 -3.19
N LEU A 390 -22.15 -13.26 -2.91
CA LEU A 390 -21.73 -13.56 -1.53
C LEU A 390 -21.86 -12.29 -0.68
N PRO A 391 -22.30 -12.39 0.60
CA PRO A 391 -22.22 -11.28 1.53
C PRO A 391 -20.77 -10.80 1.60
N LYS A 392 -20.60 -9.48 1.72
CA LYS A 392 -19.27 -8.87 1.86
C LYS A 392 -18.60 -9.54 3.08
N PHE A 393 -17.51 -10.26 2.84
CA PHE A 393 -16.59 -10.62 3.91
C PHE A 393 -15.94 -9.31 4.34
N ASP A 394 -16.46 -8.71 5.40
CA ASP A 394 -15.83 -7.56 6.01
C ASP A 394 -14.45 -8.01 6.51
N ASN A 395 -13.42 -7.52 5.83
CA ASN A 395 -12.05 -7.70 6.24
C ASN A 395 -11.86 -6.93 7.55
N ALA A 396 -11.87 -7.65 8.67
CA ALA A 396 -11.34 -7.19 9.94
C ALA A 396 -9.81 -7.05 9.91
#